data_AF-A0A966VVA5-F1
#
_entry.id   AF-A0A966VVA5-F1
#
_cell.length_a   1.000
_cell.length_b   1.000
_cell.length_c   1.000
_cell.angle_alpha   90.00
_cell.angle_beta   90.00
_cell.angle_gamma   90.00
#
_symmetry.space_group_name_H-M   'P 1'
#
loop_
_entity.id
_entity.type
_entity.pdbx_description
1 polymer ?
#
loop_
_entity_poly.entity_id
_entity_poly.type
_entity_poly.pdbx_seq_one_letter_code
_entity_poly.pdbx_strand_id
1 'polypeptide(L)'
;PEWKSGIPILSDVIYVNEEYRQALENVLEPFLSYYVVDNLSEGLAAVHLLDKQKKGKANFFLLDQINASAENTVTHSLSGAISALNVIEVEERYKKLAIHLLGNVFVAENEDVLENSNGFVVIEKQGRYVKGKYSLSGGSVGLFEGNKIGRVKNLEKLEAIVQTQEKVVEDLRVAIQSRHNEVIAFNEDLRENTLRQRETEIQQLTNAVFALQNKVENLQAAQDTGVQRQSELNTQIEQTNASVATVRTLFQQLNEQLQSSQLALQKAEEEYRNFEAAQAEATRIYNEFNLTVSRQQSKIQSLRQELDFKNTQLSDLSAQMLDSEKQLKEAADSLSQSSASLQLIEQGLHELLTRKEEEEKRLNVADQAYYNFRNELAEK
;
A
#
# COMPACT_ATOMS: atom_id res chain seq x y z
N PRO A 1 4.13 -108.56 -23.20
CA PRO A 1 5.25 -108.76 -22.26
C PRO A 1 6.07 -107.47 -22.18
N GLU A 2 5.62 -106.57 -21.31
CA GLU A 2 6.27 -105.28 -21.07
C GLU A 2 7.47 -105.48 -20.16
N TRP A 3 8.59 -104.89 -20.55
CA TRP A 3 9.81 -104.83 -19.77
C TRP A 3 9.54 -104.14 -18.44
N LYS A 4 9.85 -104.79 -17.30
CA LYS A 4 9.72 -104.17 -15.97
C LYS A 4 10.59 -102.91 -15.92
N SER A 5 9.95 -101.75 -15.78
CA SER A 5 10.63 -100.47 -15.59
C SER A 5 11.38 -100.49 -14.26
N GLY A 6 12.69 -100.22 -14.27
CA GLY A 6 13.51 -100.18 -13.07
C GLY A 6 14.43 -101.39 -12.86
N ILE A 7 14.98 -101.97 -13.93
CA ILE A 7 16.10 -102.91 -13.80
C ILE A 7 17.37 -102.08 -13.52
N PRO A 8 17.98 -102.22 -12.34
CA PRO A 8 19.12 -101.40 -11.97
C PRO A 8 20.38 -101.87 -12.71
N ILE A 9 21.26 -100.91 -12.96
CA ILE A 9 22.62 -101.17 -13.46
C ILE A 9 23.52 -101.45 -12.24
N LEU A 10 24.56 -102.27 -12.40
CA LEU A 10 25.50 -102.57 -11.32
C LEU A 10 26.05 -101.32 -10.59
N SER A 11 26.30 -100.23 -11.32
CA SER A 11 26.76 -98.93 -10.77
C SER A 11 25.80 -98.31 -9.75
N ASP A 12 24.52 -98.64 -9.84
CA ASP A 12 23.46 -98.08 -8.99
C ASP A 12 23.19 -98.98 -7.77
N VAL A 13 23.60 -100.25 -7.84
CA VAL A 13 23.38 -101.28 -6.81
C VAL A 13 24.52 -101.36 -5.80
N ILE A 14 25.76 -101.10 -6.25
CA ILE A 14 26.95 -101.17 -5.39
C ILE A 14 27.33 -99.78 -4.95
N TYR A 15 27.24 -99.53 -3.64
CA TYR A 15 27.81 -98.32 -3.03
C TYR A 15 29.20 -98.63 -2.48
N VAL A 16 30.13 -97.71 -2.69
CA VAL A 16 31.53 -97.82 -2.25
C VAL A 16 31.87 -96.58 -1.46
N ASN A 17 32.60 -96.77 -0.35
CA ASN A 17 33.16 -95.66 0.43
C ASN A 17 34.04 -94.75 -0.47
N GLU A 18 33.93 -93.43 -0.30
CA GLU A 18 34.59 -92.40 -1.12
C GLU A 18 36.10 -92.62 -1.24
N GLU A 19 36.75 -93.07 -0.16
CA GLU A 19 38.20 -93.31 -0.14
C GLU A 19 38.69 -94.44 -1.06
N TYR A 20 37.84 -95.40 -1.43
CA TYR A 20 38.22 -96.60 -2.18
C TYR A 20 37.50 -96.72 -3.53
N ARG A 21 36.68 -95.72 -3.87
CA ARG A 21 35.85 -95.71 -5.07
C ARG A 21 36.69 -95.89 -6.34
N GLN A 22 37.82 -95.20 -6.42
CA GLN A 22 38.71 -95.24 -7.58
C GLN A 22 39.34 -96.63 -7.79
N ALA A 23 39.81 -97.27 -6.72
CA ALA A 23 40.40 -98.61 -6.79
C ALA A 23 39.39 -99.68 -7.23
N LEU A 24 38.19 -99.66 -6.63
CA LEU A 24 37.15 -100.64 -6.94
C LEU A 24 36.46 -100.38 -8.29
N GLU A 25 36.35 -99.12 -8.72
CA GLU A 25 35.84 -98.76 -10.04
C GLU A 25 36.72 -99.34 -11.16
N ASN A 26 38.05 -99.33 -11.02
CA ASN A 26 38.94 -99.90 -12.03
C ASN A 26 38.68 -101.40 -12.28
N VAL A 27 38.45 -102.19 -11.22
CA VAL A 27 38.15 -103.62 -11.36
C VAL A 27 36.71 -103.90 -11.79
N LEU A 28 35.77 -103.07 -11.36
CA LEU A 28 34.36 -103.21 -11.74
C LEU A 28 34.06 -102.59 -13.10
N GLU A 29 34.93 -101.75 -13.67
CA GLU A 29 34.66 -100.99 -14.90
C GLU A 29 34.08 -101.83 -16.05
N PRO A 30 34.61 -103.04 -16.35
CA PRO A 30 34.03 -103.88 -17.40
C PRO A 30 32.59 -104.29 -17.13
N PHE A 31 32.18 -104.34 -15.85
CA PHE A 31 30.89 -104.85 -15.36
C PHE A 31 29.93 -103.74 -14.92
N LEU A 32 30.40 -102.51 -14.73
CA LEU A 32 29.59 -101.40 -14.21
C LEU A 32 28.39 -101.06 -15.10
N SER A 33 28.44 -101.35 -16.40
CA SER A 33 27.34 -101.11 -17.34
C SER A 33 26.39 -102.30 -17.50
N TYR A 34 26.54 -103.35 -16.68
CA TYR A 34 25.72 -104.56 -16.79
C TYR A 34 24.43 -104.38 -16.02
N TYR A 35 23.33 -104.82 -16.62
CA TYR A 35 22.02 -104.84 -15.99
C TYR A 35 21.85 -106.10 -15.15
N VAL A 36 21.21 -106.00 -13.99
CA VAL A 36 21.01 -107.13 -13.08
C VAL A 36 19.57 -107.63 -13.20
N VAL A 37 19.36 -108.83 -13.76
CA VAL A 37 18.03 -109.43 -13.99
C VAL A 37 17.84 -110.71 -13.17
N ASP A 38 16.58 -111.08 -12.90
CA ASP A 38 16.29 -112.21 -12.01
C ASP A 38 16.52 -113.57 -12.67
N ASN A 39 16.17 -113.71 -13.95
CA ASN A 39 16.17 -114.99 -14.65
C ASN A 39 16.45 -114.84 -16.16
N LEU A 40 16.73 -115.98 -16.83
CA LEU A 40 17.03 -116.04 -18.26
C LEU A 40 15.88 -115.49 -19.13
N SER A 41 14.62 -115.72 -18.76
CA SER A 41 13.46 -115.25 -19.52
C SER A 41 13.37 -113.73 -19.55
N GLU A 42 13.67 -113.06 -18.42
CA GLU A 42 13.77 -111.59 -18.36
C GLU A 42 14.96 -111.08 -19.17
N GLY A 43 16.12 -111.73 -19.09
CA GLY A 43 17.28 -111.38 -19.91
C GLY A 43 17.01 -111.46 -21.42
N LEU A 44 16.32 -112.50 -21.89
CA LEU A 44 15.96 -112.63 -23.31
C LEU A 44 14.93 -111.58 -23.75
N ALA A 45 13.94 -111.27 -22.90
CA ALA A 45 13.01 -110.18 -23.16
C ALA A 45 13.74 -108.83 -23.34
N ALA A 46 14.82 -108.62 -22.59
CA ALA A 46 15.71 -107.44 -22.71
C ALA A 46 16.32 -107.33 -24.08
N VAL A 47 16.94 -108.43 -24.50
CA VAL A 47 17.70 -108.49 -25.74
C VAL A 47 16.76 -108.30 -26.92
N HIS A 48 15.57 -108.93 -26.89
CA HIS A 48 14.55 -108.70 -27.91
C HIS A 48 14.05 -107.25 -27.95
N LEU A 49 13.94 -106.58 -26.79
CA LEU A 49 13.57 -105.17 -26.75
C LEU A 49 14.66 -104.27 -27.34
N LEU A 50 15.91 -104.50 -26.97
CA LEU A 50 17.07 -103.75 -27.47
C LEU A 50 17.24 -103.93 -28.97
N ASP A 51 17.05 -105.15 -29.47
CA ASP A 51 17.10 -105.46 -30.91
C ASP A 51 15.96 -104.78 -31.66
N LYS A 52 14.71 -104.91 -31.16
CA LYS A 52 13.54 -104.24 -31.74
C LYS A 52 13.70 -102.72 -31.80
N GLN A 53 14.32 -102.11 -30.79
CA GLN A 53 14.54 -100.66 -30.72
C GLN A 53 15.89 -100.19 -31.30
N LYS A 54 16.76 -101.11 -31.75
CA LYS A 54 18.11 -100.84 -32.23
C LYS A 54 18.96 -99.99 -31.26
N LYS A 55 18.86 -100.25 -29.96
CA LYS A 55 19.52 -99.45 -28.90
C LYS A 55 20.92 -99.95 -28.49
N GLY A 56 21.53 -100.79 -29.31
CA GLY A 56 22.89 -101.30 -29.10
C GLY A 56 22.94 -102.63 -28.37
N LYS A 57 24.15 -103.03 -27.94
CA LYS A 57 24.41 -104.27 -27.19
C LYS A 57 24.50 -103.95 -25.70
N ALA A 58 23.88 -104.78 -24.87
CA ALA A 58 23.98 -104.69 -23.42
C ALA A 58 24.31 -106.07 -22.83
N ASN A 59 24.90 -106.07 -21.65
CA ASN A 59 25.23 -107.28 -20.90
C ASN A 59 24.35 -107.40 -19.67
N PHE A 60 24.00 -108.63 -19.29
CA PHE A 60 23.06 -108.93 -18.23
C PHE A 60 23.64 -109.96 -17.25
N PHE A 61 23.54 -109.69 -15.95
CA PHE A 61 23.79 -110.67 -14.91
C PHE A 61 22.49 -111.40 -14.57
N LEU A 62 22.54 -112.74 -14.59
CA LEU A 62 21.42 -113.60 -14.24
C LEU A 62 21.53 -114.02 -12.77
N LEU A 63 20.67 -113.47 -11.91
CA LEU A 63 20.74 -113.74 -10.47
C LEU A 63 20.45 -115.20 -10.12
N ASP A 64 19.52 -115.86 -10.82
CA ASP A 64 19.20 -117.28 -10.62
C ASP A 64 20.42 -118.20 -10.78
N GLN A 65 21.21 -118.01 -11.84
CA GLN A 65 22.39 -118.82 -12.13
C GLN A 65 23.53 -118.55 -11.15
N ILE A 66 23.74 -117.28 -10.77
CA ILE A 66 24.78 -116.88 -9.82
C ILE A 66 24.44 -117.40 -8.42
N ASN A 67 23.16 -117.31 -8.03
CA ASN A 67 22.68 -117.81 -6.75
C ASN A 67 22.75 -119.33 -6.63
N ALA A 68 22.66 -120.06 -7.75
CA ALA A 68 22.77 -121.52 -7.82
C ALA A 68 24.23 -122.02 -7.84
N SER A 69 25.16 -121.23 -8.39
CA SER A 69 26.57 -121.60 -8.55
C SER A 69 27.46 -121.19 -7.38
N ALA A 70 26.99 -120.27 -6.53
CA ALA A 70 27.73 -119.81 -5.37
C ALA A 70 27.68 -120.84 -4.23
N GLU A 71 28.60 -121.80 -4.24
CA GLU A 71 29.01 -122.45 -2.99
C GLU A 71 29.56 -121.36 -2.04
N ASN A 72 29.28 -121.46 -0.74
CA ASN A 72 29.74 -120.51 0.28
C ASN A 72 31.27 -120.46 0.28
N THR A 73 31.85 -119.59 -0.55
CA THR A 73 33.29 -119.44 -0.69
C THR A 73 33.83 -118.70 0.52
N VAL A 74 34.70 -119.43 1.23
CA VAL A 74 35.46 -119.05 2.42
C VAL A 74 36.07 -117.66 2.25
N THR A 75 35.78 -116.75 3.17
CA THR A 75 36.48 -115.47 3.32
C THR A 75 37.97 -115.72 3.55
N HIS A 76 38.77 -115.69 2.49
CA HIS A 76 40.21 -115.76 2.61
C HIS A 76 40.71 -114.40 3.09
N SER A 77 41.54 -114.40 4.14
CA SER A 77 42.19 -113.19 4.65
C SER A 77 43.64 -113.17 4.20
N LEU A 78 44.03 -112.16 3.42
CA LEU A 78 45.42 -111.86 3.12
C LEU A 78 45.95 -110.86 4.16
N SER A 79 47.06 -111.18 4.84
CA SER A 79 47.68 -110.27 5.81
C SER A 79 48.23 -109.03 5.08
N GLY A 80 47.72 -107.84 5.42
CA GLY A 80 48.10 -106.57 4.77
C GLY A 80 47.17 -106.11 3.65
N ALA A 81 46.06 -106.82 3.39
CA ALA A 81 45.04 -106.41 2.41
C ALA A 81 43.62 -106.41 3.01
N ILE A 82 42.80 -105.44 2.61
CA ILE A 82 41.38 -105.35 2.97
C ILE A 82 40.56 -106.05 1.88
N SER A 83 39.64 -106.93 2.26
CA SER A 83 38.70 -107.52 1.28
C SER A 83 37.78 -106.45 0.71
N ALA A 84 37.61 -106.42 -0.61
CA ALA A 84 36.71 -105.48 -1.29
C ALA A 84 35.27 -105.56 -0.75
N LEU A 85 34.83 -106.74 -0.28
CA LEU A 85 33.49 -106.94 0.28
C LEU A 85 33.22 -106.15 1.57
N ASN A 86 34.27 -105.75 2.32
CA ASN A 86 34.09 -104.98 3.56
C ASN A 86 33.97 -103.47 3.33
N VAL A 87 34.28 -103.01 2.11
CA VAL A 87 34.34 -101.59 1.75
C VAL A 87 33.13 -101.17 0.90
N ILE A 88 32.29 -102.14 0.54
CA ILE A 88 31.07 -101.93 -0.23
C ILE A 88 29.82 -102.06 0.66
N GLU A 89 28.81 -101.28 0.34
CA GLU A 89 27.45 -101.44 0.84
C GLU A 89 26.57 -101.89 -0.33
N VAL A 90 25.93 -103.05 -0.19
CA VAL A 90 25.09 -103.66 -1.22
C VAL A 90 23.83 -104.22 -0.56
N GLU A 91 22.67 -104.05 -1.20
CA GLU A 91 21.42 -104.65 -0.72
C GLU A 91 21.49 -106.18 -0.68
N GLU A 92 20.76 -106.79 0.26
CA GLU A 92 20.84 -108.23 0.55
C GLU A 92 20.57 -109.10 -0.68
N ARG A 93 19.65 -108.67 -1.56
CA ARG A 93 19.31 -109.36 -2.82
C ARG A 93 20.51 -109.53 -3.77
N TYR A 94 21.44 -108.58 -3.76
CA TYR A 94 22.59 -108.55 -4.69
C TYR A 94 23.90 -108.95 -4.02
N LYS A 95 23.87 -109.32 -2.74
CA LYS A 95 25.06 -109.71 -1.97
C LYS A 95 25.83 -110.87 -2.61
N LYS A 96 25.13 -111.87 -3.16
CA LYS A 96 25.74 -113.02 -3.85
C LYS A 96 26.43 -112.61 -5.17
N LEU A 97 25.85 -111.65 -5.89
CA LEU A 97 26.48 -111.05 -7.08
C LEU A 97 27.75 -110.29 -6.70
N ALA A 98 27.72 -109.51 -5.61
CA ALA A 98 28.90 -108.83 -5.10
C ALA A 98 30.00 -109.81 -4.68
N ILE A 99 29.66 -110.93 -4.02
CA ILE A 99 30.62 -111.99 -3.67
C ILE A 99 31.22 -112.64 -4.93
N HIS A 100 30.43 -112.89 -5.97
CA HIS A 100 30.93 -113.45 -7.21
C HIS A 100 31.94 -112.53 -7.92
N LEU A 101 31.69 -111.21 -7.93
CA LEU A 101 32.55 -110.24 -8.60
C LEU A 101 33.77 -109.83 -7.77
N LEU A 102 33.61 -109.71 -6.45
CA LEU A 102 34.60 -109.11 -5.55
C LEU A 102 35.15 -110.07 -4.49
N GLY A 103 34.69 -111.32 -4.44
CA GLY A 103 35.12 -112.30 -3.43
C GLY A 103 36.61 -112.68 -3.51
N ASN A 104 37.21 -112.54 -4.69
CA ASN A 104 38.64 -112.78 -4.91
C ASN A 104 39.45 -111.47 -5.05
N VAL A 105 38.86 -110.33 -4.69
CA VAL A 105 39.43 -108.99 -4.88
C VAL A 105 39.82 -108.40 -3.53
N PHE A 106 41.07 -107.98 -3.42
CA PHE A 106 41.64 -107.38 -2.21
C PHE A 106 42.29 -106.04 -2.52
N VAL A 107 42.10 -105.07 -1.63
CA VAL A 107 42.74 -103.76 -1.68
C VAL A 107 43.99 -103.81 -0.80
N ALA A 108 45.17 -103.74 -1.41
CA ALA A 108 46.45 -103.66 -0.73
C ALA A 108 46.72 -102.23 -0.24
N GLU A 109 47.25 -102.13 0.99
CA GLU A 109 47.73 -100.87 1.55
C GLU A 109 49.20 -100.61 1.19
N ASN A 110 49.99 -101.65 0.93
CA ASN A 110 51.42 -101.59 0.62
C ASN A 110 51.80 -102.48 -0.58
N GLU A 111 52.86 -102.10 -1.31
CA GLU A 111 53.38 -102.80 -2.50
C GLU A 111 53.84 -104.25 -2.22
N ASP A 112 54.33 -104.53 -1.01
CA ASP A 112 54.83 -105.87 -0.61
C ASP A 112 53.75 -106.97 -0.68
N VAL A 113 52.48 -106.58 -0.55
CA VAL A 113 51.32 -107.50 -0.61
C VAL A 113 51.11 -108.04 -2.03
N LEU A 114 51.60 -107.33 -3.05
CA LEU A 114 51.48 -107.76 -4.43
C LEU A 114 52.41 -108.91 -4.77
N GLU A 115 53.50 -109.15 -4.05
CA GLU A 115 54.41 -110.27 -4.35
C GLU A 115 53.81 -111.62 -3.90
N ASN A 116 53.07 -111.64 -2.79
CA ASN A 116 52.45 -112.83 -2.18
C ASN A 116 50.98 -113.06 -2.60
N SER A 117 50.65 -112.76 -3.86
CA SER A 117 49.30 -112.97 -4.39
C SER A 117 49.10 -114.47 -4.73
N ASN A 118 48.54 -115.24 -3.79
CA ASN A 118 48.19 -116.65 -3.95
C ASN A 118 47.01 -116.88 -4.94
N GLY A 119 47.08 -116.30 -6.14
CA GLY A 119 46.06 -116.39 -7.20
C GLY A 119 44.90 -115.39 -7.10
N PHE A 120 44.92 -114.48 -6.11
CA PHE A 120 43.90 -113.44 -5.90
C PHE A 120 44.18 -112.16 -6.69
N VAL A 121 43.11 -111.40 -6.98
CA VAL A 121 43.21 -110.07 -7.61
C VAL A 121 43.52 -109.04 -6.54
N VAL A 122 44.66 -108.36 -6.64
CA VAL A 122 45.10 -107.35 -5.66
C VAL A 122 45.17 -105.97 -6.34
N ILE A 123 44.58 -104.96 -5.70
CA ILE A 123 44.50 -103.58 -6.19
C ILE A 123 45.10 -102.62 -5.16
N GLU A 124 45.82 -101.61 -5.59
CA GLU A 124 46.25 -100.51 -4.71
C GLU A 124 45.08 -99.57 -4.32
N LYS A 125 45.11 -98.97 -3.12
CA LYS A 125 44.12 -97.98 -2.65
C LYS A 125 43.78 -96.86 -3.66
N GLN A 126 44.74 -96.40 -4.48
CA GLN A 126 44.53 -95.34 -5.49
C GLN A 126 44.23 -95.89 -6.90
N GLY A 127 44.19 -97.21 -7.08
CA GLY A 127 43.85 -97.84 -8.35
C GLY A 127 44.93 -97.76 -9.44
N ARG A 128 46.18 -97.41 -9.11
CA ARG A 128 47.26 -97.23 -10.11
C ARG A 128 47.68 -98.54 -10.77
N TYR A 129 47.58 -99.65 -10.05
CA TYR A 129 47.86 -100.98 -10.59
C TYR A 129 46.94 -102.06 -10.00
N VAL A 130 46.64 -103.05 -10.83
CA VAL A 130 45.80 -104.22 -10.55
C VAL A 130 46.58 -105.47 -10.97
N LYS A 131 46.91 -106.33 -10.00
CA LYS A 131 47.52 -107.64 -10.26
C LYS A 131 46.44 -108.71 -10.26
N GLY A 132 46.17 -109.30 -11.42
CA GLY A 132 45.32 -110.48 -11.58
C GLY A 132 46.12 -111.79 -11.53
N LYS A 133 45.42 -112.91 -11.72
CA LYS A 133 46.03 -114.27 -11.66
C LYS A 133 47.14 -114.50 -12.70
N TYR A 134 47.02 -113.87 -13.87
CA TYR A 134 47.97 -114.01 -14.99
C TYR A 134 48.27 -112.67 -15.70
N SER A 135 47.86 -111.55 -15.13
CA SER A 135 47.96 -110.22 -15.77
C SER A 135 48.30 -109.14 -14.73
N LEU A 136 49.08 -108.14 -15.14
CA LEU A 136 49.31 -106.92 -14.37
C LEU A 136 48.87 -105.75 -15.26
N SER A 137 47.90 -104.98 -14.79
CA SER A 137 47.42 -103.78 -15.47
C SER A 137 47.76 -102.57 -14.61
N GLY A 138 48.27 -101.49 -15.20
CA GLY A 138 48.57 -100.26 -14.46
C GLY A 138 48.67 -99.03 -15.36
N GLY A 139 48.49 -97.84 -14.76
CA GLY A 139 48.48 -96.56 -15.47
C GLY A 139 48.21 -95.36 -14.55
N SER A 140 48.14 -94.16 -15.14
CA SER A 140 47.69 -92.95 -14.46
C SER A 140 46.16 -92.88 -14.46
N VAL A 141 45.58 -92.70 -13.28
CA VAL A 141 44.13 -92.54 -13.14
C VAL A 141 43.62 -91.25 -13.78
N GLY A 142 42.61 -91.36 -14.63
CA GLY A 142 42.00 -90.23 -15.35
C GLY A 142 41.09 -89.38 -14.46
N LEU A 143 40.92 -88.10 -14.78
CA LEU A 143 40.09 -87.14 -14.02
C LEU A 143 38.60 -87.53 -13.89
N PHE A 144 38.15 -88.49 -14.70
CA PHE A 144 36.77 -88.98 -14.75
C PHE A 144 36.59 -90.41 -14.21
N GLU A 145 37.68 -91.08 -13.81
CA GLU A 145 37.65 -92.41 -13.21
C GLU A 145 37.36 -92.29 -11.71
N GLY A 146 36.30 -92.95 -11.23
CA GLY A 146 35.83 -92.82 -9.84
C GLY A 146 34.52 -92.04 -9.69
N ASN A 147 33.85 -91.65 -10.79
CA ASN A 147 32.61 -90.88 -10.76
C ASN A 147 31.38 -91.64 -11.28
N LYS A 148 31.54 -92.89 -11.74
CA LYS A 148 30.41 -93.71 -12.24
C LYS A 148 29.64 -94.35 -11.07
N ILE A 149 30.34 -94.76 -10.02
CA ILE A 149 29.74 -95.37 -8.82
C ILE A 149 29.21 -94.28 -7.88
N GLY A 150 27.93 -94.36 -7.48
CA GLY A 150 27.34 -93.47 -6.47
C GLY A 150 26.85 -92.10 -6.98
N ARG A 151 26.69 -91.93 -8.30
CA ARG A 151 26.22 -90.68 -8.92
C ARG A 151 24.85 -90.21 -8.41
N VAL A 152 23.93 -91.14 -8.16
CA VAL A 152 22.57 -90.83 -7.67
C VAL A 152 22.61 -90.14 -6.31
N LYS A 153 23.37 -90.67 -5.36
CA LYS A 153 23.51 -90.09 -4.01
C LYS A 153 24.21 -88.73 -4.01
N ASN A 154 25.11 -88.48 -4.96
CA ASN A 154 25.73 -87.16 -5.12
C ASN A 154 24.73 -86.14 -5.66
N LEU A 155 23.88 -86.53 -6.62
CA LEU A 155 22.80 -85.68 -7.12
C LEU A 155 21.80 -85.31 -6.02
N GLU A 156 21.43 -86.26 -5.15
CA GLU A 156 20.56 -85.98 -3.99
C GLU A 156 21.18 -84.96 -3.02
N LYS A 157 22.49 -85.07 -2.74
CA LYS A 157 23.21 -84.08 -1.91
C LYS A 157 23.22 -82.70 -2.55
N LEU A 158 23.46 -82.62 -3.87
CA LEU A 158 23.44 -81.35 -4.60
C LEU A 158 22.04 -80.73 -4.60
N GLU A 159 20.99 -81.54 -4.75
CA GLU A 159 19.60 -81.08 -4.71
C GLU A 159 19.26 -80.46 -3.34
N ALA A 160 19.67 -81.11 -2.24
CA ALA A 160 19.49 -80.54 -0.90
C ALA A 160 20.20 -79.19 -0.73
N ILE A 161 21.41 -79.06 -1.26
CA ILE A 161 22.17 -77.78 -1.22
C ILE A 161 21.44 -76.70 -2.04
N VAL A 162 20.96 -77.03 -3.24
CA VAL A 162 20.21 -76.10 -4.09
C VAL A 162 18.96 -75.58 -3.35
N GLN A 163 18.18 -76.48 -2.75
CA GLN A 163 16.99 -76.09 -1.98
C GLN A 163 17.32 -75.15 -0.81
N THR A 164 18.42 -75.41 -0.08
CA THR A 164 18.84 -74.50 1.00
C THR A 164 19.25 -73.13 0.47
N GLN A 165 19.93 -73.07 -0.67
CA GLN A 165 20.41 -71.83 -1.27
C GLN A 165 19.25 -71.01 -1.86
N GLU A 166 18.26 -71.66 -2.48
CA GLU A 166 17.05 -71.00 -2.98
C GLU A 166 16.29 -70.28 -1.86
N LYS A 167 16.20 -70.89 -0.68
CA LYS A 167 15.58 -70.26 0.48
C LYS A 167 16.30 -69.00 0.92
N VAL A 168 17.64 -69.04 0.97
CA VAL A 168 18.46 -67.86 1.33
C VAL A 168 18.28 -66.73 0.32
N VAL A 169 18.19 -67.06 -0.97
CA VAL A 169 17.96 -66.06 -2.03
C VAL A 169 16.60 -65.40 -1.86
N GLU A 170 15.54 -66.17 -1.56
CA GLU A 170 14.21 -65.61 -1.36
C GLU A 170 14.15 -64.72 -0.12
N ASP A 171 14.74 -65.15 1.01
CA ASP A 171 14.81 -64.34 2.23
C ASP A 171 15.55 -63.01 1.98
N LEU A 172 16.66 -63.04 1.24
CA LEU A 172 17.40 -61.84 0.84
C LEU A 172 16.57 -60.94 -0.08
N ARG A 173 15.82 -61.52 -1.02
CA ARG A 173 14.96 -60.75 -1.94
C ARG A 173 13.87 -60.00 -1.19
N VAL A 174 13.23 -60.66 -0.23
CA VAL A 174 12.22 -60.03 0.66
C VAL A 174 12.85 -58.91 1.47
N ALA A 175 14.04 -59.13 2.05
CA ALA A 175 14.75 -58.10 2.81
C ALA A 175 15.12 -56.88 1.95
N ILE A 176 15.62 -57.11 0.73
CA ILE A 176 15.94 -56.03 -0.23
C ILE A 176 14.68 -55.24 -0.58
N GLN A 177 13.57 -55.91 -0.87
CA GLN A 177 12.32 -55.24 -1.20
C GLN A 177 11.78 -54.40 -0.03
N SER A 178 11.85 -54.92 1.20
CA SER A 178 11.46 -54.17 2.40
C SER A 178 12.30 -52.90 2.57
N ARG A 179 13.64 -53.04 2.45
CA ARG A 179 14.55 -51.88 2.55
C ARG A 179 14.34 -50.88 1.42
N HIS A 180 14.05 -51.34 0.21
CA HIS A 180 13.72 -50.47 -0.91
C HIS A 180 12.45 -49.65 -0.64
N ASN A 181 11.40 -50.29 -0.13
CA ASN A 181 10.16 -49.62 0.23
C ASN A 181 10.36 -48.61 1.38
N GLU A 182 11.18 -48.94 2.39
CA GLU A 182 11.55 -47.99 3.45
C GLU A 182 12.25 -46.75 2.88
N VAL A 183 13.20 -46.93 1.93
CA VAL A 183 13.92 -45.81 1.30
C VAL A 183 12.98 -44.91 0.48
N ILE A 184 12.00 -45.50 -0.22
CA ILE A 184 10.97 -44.73 -0.95
C ILE A 184 10.13 -43.92 0.04
N ALA A 185 9.61 -44.56 1.10
CA ALA A 185 8.82 -43.88 2.11
C ALA A 185 9.59 -42.74 2.80
N PHE A 186 10.86 -42.96 3.16
CA PHE A 186 11.71 -41.91 3.71
C PHE A 186 11.99 -40.77 2.72
N ASN A 187 12.10 -41.03 1.42
CA ASN A 187 12.28 -39.96 0.43
C ASN A 187 11.00 -39.14 0.22
N GLU A 188 9.84 -39.80 0.16
CA GLU A 188 8.54 -39.14 -0.04
C GLU A 188 8.14 -38.29 1.18
N ASP A 189 8.29 -38.83 2.40
CA ASP A 189 7.88 -38.12 3.61
C ASP A 189 8.83 -36.98 3.99
N LEU A 190 10.15 -37.18 3.90
CA LEU A 190 11.09 -36.31 4.59
C LEU A 190 11.44 -35.04 3.82
N ARG A 191 11.18 -34.98 2.51
CA ARG A 191 11.72 -33.89 1.67
C ARG A 191 10.69 -33.06 0.95
N GLU A 192 9.59 -33.62 0.45
CA GLU A 192 8.72 -32.81 -0.40
C GLU A 192 7.67 -32.05 0.42
N ASN A 193 6.98 -32.72 1.35
CA ASN A 193 5.91 -32.10 2.12
C ASN A 193 6.45 -31.09 3.14
N THR A 194 7.50 -31.44 3.88
CA THR A 194 8.14 -30.54 4.84
C THR A 194 8.80 -29.35 4.16
N LEU A 195 9.49 -29.54 3.03
CA LEU A 195 10.11 -28.44 2.28
C LEU A 195 9.04 -27.52 1.70
N ARG A 196 7.99 -28.06 1.07
CA ARG A 196 6.86 -27.24 0.57
C ARG A 196 6.18 -26.47 1.69
N GLN A 197 5.95 -27.08 2.85
CA GLN A 197 5.40 -26.37 4.01
C GLN A 197 6.32 -25.22 4.45
N ARG A 198 7.63 -25.47 4.56
CA ARG A 198 8.59 -24.42 4.92
C ARG A 198 8.69 -23.32 3.86
N GLU A 199 8.64 -23.65 2.58
CA GLU A 199 8.59 -22.67 1.49
C GLU A 199 7.33 -21.81 1.58
N THR A 200 6.16 -22.40 1.83
CA THR A 200 4.92 -21.63 2.03
C THR A 200 4.98 -20.74 3.27
N GLU A 201 5.56 -21.23 4.36
CA GLU A 201 5.75 -20.45 5.59
C GLU A 201 6.72 -19.28 5.37
N ILE A 202 7.84 -19.50 4.67
CA ILE A 202 8.79 -18.46 4.29
C ILE A 202 8.09 -17.42 3.40
N GLN A 203 7.29 -17.85 2.42
CA GLN A 203 6.56 -16.92 1.56
C GLN A 203 5.54 -16.08 2.33
N GLN A 204 4.82 -16.69 3.28
CA GLN A 204 3.86 -15.99 4.15
C GLN A 204 4.57 -14.96 5.03
N LEU A 205 5.67 -15.35 5.69
CA LEU A 205 6.48 -14.45 6.53
C LEU A 205 7.08 -13.32 5.70
N THR A 206 7.58 -13.62 4.50
CA THR A 206 8.13 -12.61 3.59
C THR A 206 7.07 -11.58 3.19
N ASN A 207 5.87 -12.04 2.80
CA ASN A 207 4.76 -11.15 2.49
C ASN A 207 4.34 -10.31 3.70
N ALA A 208 4.35 -10.88 4.91
CA ALA A 208 4.04 -10.16 6.15
C ALA A 208 5.09 -9.08 6.45
N VAL A 209 6.38 -9.37 6.26
CA VAL A 209 7.47 -8.39 6.40
C VAL A 209 7.28 -7.23 5.42
N PHE A 210 7.03 -7.52 4.13
CA PHE A 210 6.78 -6.46 3.14
C PHE A 210 5.53 -5.62 3.48
N ALA A 211 4.45 -6.25 3.93
CA ALA A 211 3.24 -5.52 4.35
C ALA A 211 3.51 -4.62 5.57
N LEU A 212 4.27 -5.10 6.55
CA LEU A 212 4.68 -4.30 7.72
C LEU A 212 5.62 -3.17 7.32
N GLN A 213 6.57 -3.41 6.43
CA GLN A 213 7.52 -2.41 5.96
C GLN A 213 6.79 -1.28 5.21
N ASN A 214 5.87 -1.63 4.30
CA ASN A 214 5.00 -0.65 3.64
C ASN A 214 4.14 0.12 4.64
N LYS A 215 3.64 -0.54 5.69
CA LYS A 215 2.85 0.13 6.73
C LYS A 215 3.69 1.11 7.53
N VAL A 216 4.93 0.76 7.87
CA VAL A 216 5.89 1.65 8.54
C VAL A 216 6.20 2.85 7.67
N GLU A 217 6.51 2.65 6.38
CA GLU A 217 6.81 3.75 5.45
C GLU A 217 5.63 4.70 5.27
N ASN A 218 4.41 4.18 5.16
CA ASN A 218 3.20 5.01 5.11
C ASN A 218 2.98 5.80 6.42
N LEU A 219 3.21 5.18 7.58
CA LEU A 219 3.10 5.86 8.88
C LEU A 219 4.17 6.95 9.02
N GLN A 220 5.40 6.69 8.55
CA GLN A 220 6.49 7.65 8.55
C GLN A 220 6.14 8.86 7.66
N ALA A 221 5.66 8.63 6.44
CA ALA A 221 5.23 9.70 5.54
C ALA A 221 4.06 10.52 6.11
N ALA A 222 3.10 9.86 6.77
CA ALA A 222 1.99 10.52 7.46
C ALA A 222 2.49 11.36 8.65
N GLN A 223 3.46 10.85 9.41
CA GLN A 223 4.10 11.58 10.51
C GLN A 223 4.83 12.82 9.99
N ASP A 224 5.64 12.69 8.95
CA ASP A 224 6.40 13.82 8.38
C ASP A 224 5.46 14.91 7.84
N THR A 225 4.39 14.50 7.16
CA THR A 225 3.34 15.43 6.71
C THR A 225 2.66 16.12 7.89
N GLY A 226 2.40 15.37 8.97
CA GLY A 226 1.82 15.91 10.21
C GLY A 226 2.73 16.94 10.88
N VAL A 227 4.03 16.68 10.96
CA VAL A 227 5.03 17.60 11.52
C VAL A 227 5.13 18.87 10.67
N GLN A 228 5.19 18.73 9.34
CA GLN A 228 5.22 19.89 8.44
C GLN A 228 3.95 20.74 8.58
N ARG A 229 2.77 20.10 8.66
CA ARG A 229 1.50 20.80 8.87
C ARG A 229 1.45 21.52 10.21
N GLN A 230 2.00 20.92 11.27
CA GLN A 230 2.09 21.56 12.58
C GLN A 230 3.00 22.80 12.53
N SER A 231 4.14 22.71 11.83
CA SER A 231 5.05 23.86 11.64
C SER A 231 4.40 25.00 10.84
N GLU A 232 3.64 24.67 9.79
CA GLU A 232 2.88 25.65 9.01
C GLU A 232 1.83 26.35 9.88
N LEU A 233 1.05 25.58 10.65
CA LEU A 233 0.02 26.12 11.53
C LEU A 233 0.62 27.02 12.63
N ASN A 234 1.76 26.64 13.20
CA ASN A 234 2.46 27.48 14.18
C ASN A 234 2.91 28.81 13.57
N THR A 235 3.51 28.77 12.37
CA THR A 235 3.87 30.00 11.63
C THR A 235 2.64 30.86 11.35
N GLN A 236 1.52 30.24 10.96
CA GLN A 236 0.27 30.95 10.70
C GLN A 236 -0.30 31.58 11.98
N ILE A 237 -0.23 30.90 13.12
CA ILE A 237 -0.63 31.44 14.43
C ILE A 237 0.24 32.65 14.79
N GLU A 238 1.56 32.58 14.63
CA GLU A 238 2.47 33.70 14.89
C GLU A 238 2.16 34.91 14.01
N GLN A 239 1.96 34.69 12.71
CA GLN A 239 1.57 35.74 11.77
C GLN A 239 0.22 36.37 12.13
N THR A 240 -0.75 35.56 12.50
CA THR A 240 -2.09 36.04 12.88
C THR A 240 -2.01 36.85 14.18
N ASN A 241 -1.24 36.39 15.17
CA ASN A 241 -1.03 37.12 16.42
C ASN A 241 -0.32 38.46 16.19
N ALA A 242 0.69 38.51 15.31
CA ALA A 242 1.37 39.75 14.94
C ALA A 242 0.43 40.71 14.20
N SER A 243 -0.42 40.20 13.29
CA SER A 243 -1.45 40.98 12.61
C SER A 243 -2.47 41.55 13.60
N VAL A 244 -2.98 40.72 14.52
CA VAL A 244 -3.93 41.15 15.56
C VAL A 244 -3.32 42.21 16.47
N ALA A 245 -2.05 42.07 16.85
CA ALA A 245 -1.35 43.08 17.63
C ALA A 245 -1.27 44.42 16.88
N THR A 246 -0.95 44.38 15.58
CA THR A 246 -0.89 45.57 14.72
C THR A 246 -2.26 46.22 14.54
N VAL A 247 -3.33 45.43 14.37
CA VAL A 247 -4.69 45.96 14.28
C VAL A 247 -5.13 46.57 15.62
N ARG A 248 -4.75 45.98 16.75
CA ARG A 248 -5.04 46.54 18.08
C ARG A 248 -4.35 47.89 18.31
N THR A 249 -3.09 48.03 17.93
CA THR A 249 -2.39 49.32 18.05
C THR A 249 -2.99 50.38 17.13
N LEU A 250 -3.31 50.01 15.89
CA LEU A 250 -4.00 50.90 14.95
C LEU A 250 -5.37 51.34 15.49
N PHE A 251 -6.15 50.40 16.03
CA PHE A 251 -7.46 50.70 16.63
C PHE A 251 -7.33 51.67 17.81
N GLN A 252 -6.33 51.47 18.67
CA GLN A 252 -6.08 52.38 19.79
C GLN A 252 -5.72 53.79 19.30
N GLN A 253 -4.84 53.90 18.30
CA GLN A 253 -4.49 55.19 17.69
C GLN A 253 -5.72 55.87 17.06
N LEU A 254 -6.55 55.13 16.35
CA LEU A 254 -7.76 55.66 15.73
C LEU A 254 -8.75 56.15 16.79
N ASN A 255 -8.86 55.45 17.92
CA ASN A 255 -9.73 55.83 19.02
C ASN A 255 -9.23 57.11 19.73
N GLU A 256 -7.92 57.25 19.91
CA GLU A 256 -7.30 58.50 20.41
C GLU A 256 -7.52 59.66 19.44
N GLN A 257 -7.39 59.43 18.13
CA GLN A 257 -7.71 60.42 17.10
C GLN A 257 -9.20 60.81 17.12
N LEU A 258 -10.10 59.85 17.27
CA LEU A 258 -11.54 60.13 17.37
C LEU A 258 -11.85 61.00 18.60
N GLN A 259 -11.30 60.66 19.77
CA GLN A 259 -11.49 61.46 20.99
C GLN A 259 -10.94 62.88 20.85
N SER A 260 -9.73 63.03 20.29
CA SER A 260 -9.14 64.36 20.07
C SER A 260 -9.94 65.19 19.07
N SER A 261 -10.46 64.57 18.00
CA SER A 261 -11.33 65.23 17.03
C SER A 261 -12.69 65.62 17.63
N GLN A 262 -13.28 64.77 18.48
CA GLN A 262 -14.51 65.09 19.22
C GLN A 262 -14.30 66.29 20.16
N LEU A 263 -13.18 66.33 20.90
CA LEU A 263 -12.84 67.47 21.75
C LEU A 263 -12.61 68.75 20.93
N ALA A 264 -11.95 68.65 19.79
CA ALA A 264 -11.74 69.78 18.88
C ALA A 264 -13.07 70.29 18.30
N LEU A 265 -13.99 69.38 17.94
CA LEU A 265 -15.32 69.74 17.46
C LEU A 265 -16.14 70.43 18.55
N GLN A 266 -16.14 69.91 19.78
CA GLN A 266 -16.83 70.55 20.91
C GLN A 266 -16.31 71.97 21.17
N LYS A 267 -14.98 72.17 21.14
CA LYS A 267 -14.40 73.51 21.26
C LYS A 267 -14.83 74.43 20.13
N ALA A 268 -14.79 73.94 18.88
CA ALA A 268 -15.21 74.72 17.72
C ALA A 268 -16.71 75.08 17.77
N GLU A 269 -17.57 74.17 18.24
CA GLU A 269 -18.99 74.43 18.46
C GLU A 269 -19.23 75.48 19.56
N GLU A 270 -18.46 75.43 20.65
CA GLU A 270 -18.53 76.41 21.73
C GLU A 270 -18.04 77.80 21.26
N GLU A 271 -16.91 77.85 20.55
CA GLU A 271 -16.40 79.08 19.91
C GLU A 271 -17.41 79.65 18.91
N TYR A 272 -18.03 78.79 18.09
CA TYR A 272 -19.05 79.19 17.13
C TYR A 272 -20.29 79.76 17.83
N ARG A 273 -20.80 79.12 18.90
CA ARG A 273 -21.93 79.64 19.69
C ARG A 273 -21.61 80.98 20.33
N ASN A 274 -20.40 81.15 20.86
CA ASN A 274 -19.95 82.41 21.43
C ASN A 274 -19.88 83.51 20.36
N PHE A 275 -19.37 83.17 19.17
CA PHE A 275 -19.33 84.10 18.04
C PHE A 275 -20.73 84.48 17.54
N GLU A 276 -21.65 83.50 17.42
CA GLU A 276 -23.05 83.74 17.04
C GLU A 276 -23.75 84.65 18.06
N ALA A 277 -23.55 84.42 19.36
CA ALA A 277 -24.08 85.27 20.42
C ALA A 277 -23.52 86.70 20.33
N ALA A 278 -22.22 86.85 20.10
CA ALA A 278 -21.58 88.15 19.92
C ALA A 278 -22.08 88.86 18.65
N GLN A 279 -22.30 88.14 17.55
CA GLN A 279 -22.85 88.67 16.32
C GLN A 279 -24.31 89.11 16.49
N ALA A 280 -25.13 88.32 17.19
CA ALA A 280 -26.51 88.66 17.50
C ALA A 280 -26.58 89.93 18.36
N GLU A 281 -25.71 90.04 19.37
CA GLU A 281 -25.61 91.23 20.21
C GLU A 281 -25.15 92.46 19.41
N ALA A 282 -24.11 92.33 18.60
CA ALA A 282 -23.64 93.41 17.73
C ALA A 282 -24.73 93.87 16.75
N THR A 283 -25.50 92.92 16.20
CA THR A 283 -26.64 93.21 15.32
C THR A 283 -27.77 93.94 16.08
N ARG A 284 -28.04 93.53 17.33
CA ARG A 284 -29.01 94.22 18.20
C ARG A 284 -28.59 95.66 18.46
N ILE A 285 -27.33 95.88 18.85
CA ILE A 285 -26.77 97.21 19.08
C ILE A 285 -26.82 98.05 17.81
N TYR A 286 -26.44 97.48 16.65
CA TYR A 286 -26.49 98.17 15.36
C TYR A 286 -27.92 98.58 14.99
N ASN A 287 -28.92 97.70 15.20
CA ASN A 287 -30.32 98.01 14.94
C ASN A 287 -30.86 99.09 15.89
N GLU A 288 -30.51 99.03 17.17
CA GLU A 288 -30.88 100.06 18.16
C GLU A 288 -30.25 101.42 17.83
N PHE A 289 -28.98 101.42 17.41
CA PHE A 289 -28.30 102.61 16.94
C PHE A 289 -28.97 103.18 15.68
N ASN A 290 -29.30 102.34 14.69
CA ASN A 290 -30.02 102.77 13.50
C ASN A 290 -31.41 103.36 13.81
N LEU A 291 -32.15 102.76 14.75
CA LEU A 291 -33.42 103.32 15.23
C LEU A 291 -33.21 104.69 15.88
N THR A 292 -32.14 104.86 16.65
CA THR A 292 -31.79 106.13 17.27
C THR A 292 -31.41 107.19 16.23
N VAL A 293 -30.59 106.83 15.24
CA VAL A 293 -30.26 107.70 14.11
C VAL A 293 -31.52 108.12 13.35
N SER A 294 -32.41 107.16 13.05
CA SER A 294 -33.68 107.45 12.37
C SER A 294 -34.56 108.42 13.18
N ARG A 295 -34.68 108.23 14.51
CA ARG A 295 -35.39 109.16 15.40
C ARG A 295 -34.78 110.56 15.38
N GLN A 296 -33.44 110.66 15.45
CA GLN A 296 -32.74 111.94 15.39
C GLN A 296 -32.91 112.62 14.02
N GLN A 297 -32.87 111.86 12.92
CA GLN A 297 -33.16 112.38 11.58
C GLN A 297 -34.60 112.90 11.47
N SER A 298 -35.59 112.16 11.95
CA SER A 298 -36.98 112.63 12.00
C SER A 298 -37.11 113.88 12.86
N LYS A 299 -36.38 113.97 13.99
CA LYS A 299 -36.37 115.17 14.83
C LYS A 299 -35.75 116.36 14.10
N ILE A 300 -34.61 116.17 13.43
CA ILE A 300 -33.97 117.20 12.60
C ILE A 300 -34.91 117.64 11.48
N GLN A 301 -35.59 116.72 10.81
CA GLN A 301 -36.54 117.04 9.75
C GLN A 301 -37.72 117.86 10.29
N SER A 302 -38.27 117.49 11.46
CA SER A 302 -39.33 118.26 12.12
C SER A 302 -38.87 119.68 12.50
N LEU A 303 -37.65 119.81 13.04
CA LEU A 303 -37.07 121.10 13.40
C LEU A 303 -36.77 121.96 12.17
N ARG A 304 -36.33 121.35 11.06
CA ARG A 304 -36.15 122.05 9.78
C ARG A 304 -37.47 122.57 9.23
N GLN A 305 -38.53 121.75 9.24
CA GLN A 305 -39.86 122.19 8.83
C GLN A 305 -40.39 123.31 9.73
N GLU A 306 -40.17 123.22 11.04
CA GLU A 306 -40.53 124.27 11.99
C GLU A 306 -39.74 125.56 11.72
N LEU A 307 -38.44 125.46 11.44
CA LEU A 307 -37.59 126.59 11.09
C LEU A 307 -38.03 127.24 9.77
N ASP A 308 -38.30 126.45 8.73
CA ASP A 308 -38.82 126.95 7.45
C ASP A 308 -40.16 127.66 7.65
N PHE A 309 -41.08 127.05 8.42
CA PHE A 309 -42.36 127.68 8.77
C PHE A 309 -42.16 129.01 9.51
N LYS A 310 -41.24 129.06 10.48
CA LYS A 310 -40.92 130.30 11.22
C LYS A 310 -40.28 131.36 10.33
N ASN A 311 -39.41 130.96 9.39
CA ASN A 311 -38.83 131.88 8.41
C ASN A 311 -39.89 132.43 7.45
N THR A 312 -40.81 131.60 6.96
CA THR A 312 -41.94 132.06 6.14
C THR A 312 -42.82 133.03 6.94
N GLN A 313 -43.18 132.69 8.19
CA GLN A 313 -43.92 133.60 9.07
C GLN A 313 -43.19 134.94 9.27
N LEU A 314 -41.87 134.92 9.49
CA LEU A 314 -41.07 136.15 9.62
C LEU A 314 -41.05 136.97 8.33
N SER A 315 -40.90 136.30 7.18
CA SER A 315 -40.94 136.97 5.87
C SER A 315 -42.31 137.61 5.62
N ASP A 316 -43.39 136.91 5.91
CA ASP A 316 -44.76 137.42 5.77
C ASP A 316 -45.03 138.59 6.72
N LEU A 317 -44.62 138.50 7.99
CA LEU A 317 -44.71 139.62 8.93
C LEU A 317 -43.86 140.81 8.47
N SER A 318 -42.65 140.59 7.96
CA SER A 318 -41.80 141.65 7.44
C SER A 318 -42.42 142.32 6.21
N ALA A 319 -43.06 141.55 5.33
CA ALA A 319 -43.79 142.07 4.18
C ALA A 319 -45.03 142.87 4.62
N GLN A 320 -45.78 142.38 5.62
CA GLN A 320 -46.90 143.11 6.20
C GLN A 320 -46.46 144.40 6.89
N MET A 321 -45.32 144.41 7.57
CA MET A 321 -44.75 145.63 8.15
C MET A 321 -44.37 146.65 7.08
N LEU A 322 -43.70 146.21 6.01
CA LEU A 322 -43.36 147.07 4.87
C LEU A 322 -44.62 147.64 4.19
N ASP A 323 -45.65 146.82 4.00
CA ASP A 323 -46.91 147.29 3.42
C ASP A 323 -47.64 148.25 4.36
N SER A 324 -47.67 147.96 5.66
CA SER A 324 -48.23 148.86 6.68
C SER A 324 -47.49 150.19 6.73
N GLU A 325 -46.16 150.18 6.65
CA GLU A 325 -45.32 151.39 6.60
C GLU A 325 -45.58 152.21 5.32
N LYS A 326 -45.77 151.53 4.19
CA LYS A 326 -46.17 152.15 2.92
C LYS A 326 -47.56 152.79 3.01
N GLN A 327 -48.55 152.07 3.54
CA GLN A 327 -49.91 152.58 3.76
C GLN A 327 -49.91 153.80 4.69
N LEU A 328 -49.08 153.79 5.73
CA LEU A 328 -48.94 154.90 6.69
C LEU A 328 -48.34 156.14 6.01
N LYS A 329 -47.37 155.94 5.11
CA LYS A 329 -46.80 157.02 4.28
C LYS A 329 -47.80 157.59 3.28
N GLU A 330 -48.55 156.74 2.56
CA GLU A 330 -49.60 157.17 1.64
C GLU A 330 -50.72 157.95 2.35
N ALA A 331 -51.10 157.52 3.57
CA ALA A 331 -52.04 158.24 4.41
C ALA A 331 -51.50 159.61 4.88
N ALA A 332 -50.22 159.69 5.25
CA ALA A 332 -49.57 160.95 5.63
C ALA A 332 -49.49 161.94 4.45
N ASP A 333 -49.16 161.46 3.25
CA ASP A 333 -49.13 162.28 2.03
C ASP A 333 -50.53 162.80 1.66
N SER A 334 -51.56 161.95 1.80
CA SER A 334 -52.97 162.33 1.57
C SER A 334 -53.46 163.39 2.57
N LEU A 335 -53.01 163.30 3.83
CA LEU A 335 -53.32 164.28 4.88
C LEU A 335 -52.67 165.64 4.57
N SER A 336 -51.42 165.63 4.09
CA SER A 336 -50.69 166.82 3.64
C SER A 336 -51.39 167.50 2.46
N GLN A 337 -51.82 166.73 1.45
CA GLN A 337 -52.60 167.25 0.31
C GLN A 337 -53.94 167.86 0.75
N SER A 338 -54.67 167.20 1.67
CA SER A 338 -55.95 167.73 2.18
C SER A 338 -55.75 169.03 2.97
N SER A 339 -54.68 169.11 3.77
CA SER A 339 -54.28 170.33 4.50
C SER A 339 -53.98 171.49 3.54
N ALA A 340 -53.20 171.25 2.48
CA ALA A 340 -52.87 172.27 1.49
C ALA A 340 -54.11 172.76 0.73
N SER A 341 -55.02 171.84 0.39
CA SER A 341 -56.28 172.20 -0.27
C SER A 341 -57.19 173.05 0.64
N LEU A 342 -57.19 172.79 1.95
CA LEU A 342 -57.95 173.58 2.94
C LEU A 342 -57.44 175.01 3.04
N GLN A 343 -56.12 175.22 3.08
CA GLN A 343 -55.51 176.57 3.09
C GLN A 343 -55.85 177.38 1.83
N LEU A 344 -55.87 176.73 0.66
CA LEU A 344 -56.24 177.36 -0.61
C LEU A 344 -57.70 177.83 -0.62
N ILE A 345 -58.61 177.01 -0.06
CA ILE A 345 -60.03 177.36 0.06
C ILE A 345 -60.22 178.50 1.07
N GLU A 346 -59.50 178.49 2.19
CA GLU A 346 -59.53 179.59 3.17
C GLU A 346 -59.07 180.93 2.57
N GLN A 347 -57.98 180.95 1.80
CA GLN A 347 -57.50 182.16 1.13
C GLN A 347 -58.50 182.68 0.09
N GLY A 348 -59.10 181.78 -0.71
CA GLY A 348 -60.12 182.15 -1.69
C GLY A 348 -61.39 182.74 -1.07
N LEU A 349 -61.81 182.24 0.09
CA LEU A 349 -62.96 182.79 0.82
C LEU A 349 -62.69 184.21 1.33
N HIS A 350 -61.46 184.47 1.80
CA HIS A 350 -61.06 185.77 2.32
C HIS A 350 -61.03 186.86 1.21
N GLU A 351 -60.57 186.51 0.02
CA GLU A 351 -60.61 187.39 -1.17
C GLU A 351 -62.05 187.72 -1.61
N LEU A 352 -62.96 186.74 -1.58
CA LEU A 352 -64.36 186.96 -1.96
C LEU A 352 -65.10 187.87 -0.97
N LEU A 353 -64.78 187.78 0.33
CA LEU A 353 -65.34 188.66 1.37
C LEU A 353 -64.87 190.10 1.22
N THR A 354 -63.59 190.34 0.95
CA THR A 354 -63.04 191.70 0.73
C THR A 354 -63.59 192.34 -0.54
N ARG A 355 -63.75 191.56 -1.62
CA ARG A 355 -64.34 192.04 -2.88
C ARG A 355 -65.81 192.43 -2.75
N LYS A 356 -66.57 191.75 -1.87
CA LYS A 356 -67.96 192.11 -1.57
C LYS A 356 -68.06 193.48 -0.86
N GLU A 357 -67.19 193.76 0.10
CA GLU A 357 -67.18 195.04 0.84
C GLU A 357 -66.83 196.26 -0.05
N GLU A 358 -65.95 196.09 -1.04
CA GLU A 358 -65.61 197.17 -1.98
C GLU A 358 -66.76 197.53 -2.93
N GLU A 359 -67.48 196.52 -3.44
CA GLU A 359 -68.60 196.74 -4.36
C GLU A 359 -69.83 197.34 -3.64
N GLU A 360 -70.08 196.99 -2.37
CA GLU A 360 -71.14 197.64 -1.55
C GLU A 360 -70.87 199.15 -1.33
N LYS A 361 -69.60 199.55 -1.17
CA LYS A 361 -69.23 200.98 -1.05
C LYS A 361 -69.42 201.74 -2.35
N ARG A 362 -69.15 201.12 -3.51
CA ARG A 362 -69.35 201.75 -4.82
C ARG A 362 -70.83 202.03 -5.11
N LEU A 363 -71.71 201.12 -4.73
CA LEU A 363 -73.16 201.29 -4.93
C LEU A 363 -73.71 202.47 -4.12
N ASN A 364 -73.24 202.63 -2.88
CA ASN A 364 -73.74 203.67 -1.96
C ASN A 364 -73.35 205.11 -2.40
N VAL A 365 -72.19 205.26 -3.06
CA VAL A 365 -71.74 206.54 -3.65
C VAL A 365 -72.53 206.88 -4.92
N ALA A 366 -72.88 205.86 -5.73
CA ALA A 366 -73.69 206.05 -6.92
C ALA A 366 -75.13 206.48 -6.59
N ASP A 367 -75.72 205.95 -5.51
CA ASP A 367 -77.07 206.33 -5.08
C ASP A 367 -77.14 207.77 -4.53
N GLN A 368 -76.11 208.26 -3.82
CA GLN A 368 -76.06 209.65 -3.37
C GLN A 368 -75.95 210.66 -4.52
N ALA A 369 -75.25 210.30 -5.61
CA ALA A 369 -75.13 211.15 -6.80
C ALA A 369 -76.46 211.26 -7.56
N TYR A 370 -77.25 210.18 -7.62
CA TYR A 370 -78.55 210.17 -8.29
C TYR A 370 -79.60 211.04 -7.58
N TYR A 371 -79.63 211.05 -6.25
CA TYR A 371 -80.58 211.90 -5.50
C TYR A 371 -80.26 213.39 -5.59
N ASN A 372 -78.98 213.77 -5.68
CA ASN A 372 -78.59 215.18 -5.81
C ASN A 372 -78.93 215.77 -7.19
N PHE A 373 -78.76 214.99 -8.27
CA PHE A 373 -79.10 215.44 -9.62
C PHE A 373 -80.62 215.58 -9.85
N ARG A 374 -81.43 214.85 -9.07
CA ARG A 374 -82.90 214.92 -9.13
C ARG A 374 -83.48 216.22 -8.54
N ASN A 375 -82.78 216.86 -7.60
CA ASN A 375 -83.28 218.09 -6.96
C ASN A 375 -82.91 219.36 -7.74
N GLU A 376 -81.82 219.38 -8.53
CA GLU A 376 -81.43 220.56 -9.32
C GLU A 376 -82.31 220.82 -10.56
N LEU A 377 -83.04 219.82 -11.04
CA LEU A 377 -83.95 219.95 -12.20
C LEU A 377 -85.40 220.34 -11.82
N ALA A 378 -85.72 220.46 -10.51
CA ALA A 378 -87.07 220.75 -10.02
C ALA A 378 -87.28 222.20 -9.53
N GLU A 379 -86.26 223.06 -9.55
CA GLU A 379 -86.38 224.51 -9.34
C GLU A 379 -85.68 225.29 -10.46
N LYS A 380 -86.29 225.30 -11.66
CA LYS A 380 -86.42 226.49 -12.52
C LYS A 380 -87.34 226.28 -13.72
#